data_AF-A0A0C2CJU0-F1
#
_entry.id   AF-A0A0C2CJU0-F1
#
_cell.length_a   1.000
_cell.length_b   1.000
_cell.length_c   1.000
_cell.angle_alpha   90.00
_cell.angle_beta   90.00
_cell.angle_gamma   90.00
#
_symmetry.space_group_name_H-M   'P 1'
#
loop_
_entity.id
_entity.type
_entity.pdbx_description
1 polymer ?
#
loop_
_entity_poly.entity_id
_entity_poly.type
_entity_poly.pdbx_seq_one_letter_code
_entity_poly.pdbx_strand_id
1 'polypeptide(L)'
;MISKEDDEGSPTDTAVDGGSHRKSESLRSYKYIKPEPVDDYENDSDSAPPSPRVRHKRQCAELAIKKIKLDMQPGQSDPSKDKKNGADSREGSCDRSECALQKTCSLGLLPSCLKTLTDACGKNFYHLTKGEHVCSPCYDEIWMTGHIHAQHFADWKVIWCKMSRCFPTPRFFVQDQLLPYWLECSKCHKFRKYDSDPMKVISTSDIEKFVCSDCDLPEDRLATDARHPNWILSAAVAPLLHNSPSIYYLRDHYYLDEVGVSPAVANFPTDI
;
A
#
# COMPACT_ATOMS: atom_id res chain seq x y z
N MET A 1 -55.46 -40.30 -20.37
CA MET A 1 -56.81 -40.50 -19.78
C MET A 1 -56.91 -39.60 -18.56
N ILE A 2 -57.96 -38.79 -18.45
CA ILE A 2 -58.38 -38.03 -17.24
C ILE A 2 -57.31 -37.03 -16.74
N SER A 3 -57.34 -35.71 -16.98
CA SER A 3 -58.41 -34.69 -17.19
C SER A 3 -59.07 -34.16 -15.90
N LYS A 4 -58.65 -32.95 -15.49
CA LYS A 4 -59.43 -31.82 -14.88
C LYS A 4 -58.46 -30.73 -14.35
N GLU A 5 -58.62 -29.40 -14.49
CA GLU A 5 -59.75 -28.48 -14.81
C GLU A 5 -60.72 -28.26 -13.61
N ASP A 6 -60.95 -27.06 -13.06
CA ASP A 6 -60.44 -25.69 -13.33
C ASP A 6 -59.87 -25.01 -12.04
N ASP A 7 -60.14 -23.78 -11.54
CA ASP A 7 -61.11 -22.67 -11.78
C ASP A 7 -60.55 -21.32 -11.20
N GLU A 8 -61.18 -20.15 -11.45
CA GLU A 8 -60.71 -18.79 -11.07
C GLU A 8 -61.35 -18.18 -9.80
N GLY A 9 -60.82 -17.03 -9.33
CA GLY A 9 -61.48 -16.11 -8.38
C GLY A 9 -60.73 -14.78 -8.18
N SER A 10 -61.27 -13.67 -8.70
CA SER A 10 -60.56 -12.38 -8.87
C SER A 10 -61.19 -11.21 -8.04
N PRO A 11 -60.92 -9.89 -8.23
CA PRO A 11 -60.76 -8.95 -7.10
C PRO A 11 -61.88 -7.91 -6.93
N THR A 12 -61.80 -7.11 -5.85
CA THR A 12 -62.57 -5.84 -5.70
C THR A 12 -61.78 -4.75 -4.97
N ASP A 13 -61.72 -3.56 -5.57
CA ASP A 13 -61.29 -2.31 -4.94
C ASP A 13 -62.34 -1.74 -3.96
N THR A 14 -61.90 -0.88 -3.03
CA THR A 14 -62.67 0.33 -2.64
C THR A 14 -61.75 1.37 -1.99
N ALA A 15 -62.11 2.65 -2.05
CA ALA A 15 -61.24 3.78 -1.68
C ALA A 15 -62.01 4.95 -1.01
N VAL A 16 -61.26 5.97 -0.55
CA VAL A 16 -61.68 7.24 0.10
C VAL A 16 -62.48 7.07 1.42
N ASP A 17 -62.52 8.00 2.39
CA ASP A 17 -61.85 9.30 2.62
C ASP A 17 -61.53 9.38 4.14
N GLY A 18 -60.54 10.11 4.66
CA GLY A 18 -60.55 11.56 4.82
C GLY A 18 -60.78 11.97 6.29
N GLY A 19 -59.76 12.53 6.98
CA GLY A 19 -59.92 12.99 8.37
C GLY A 19 -58.61 13.33 9.09
N SER A 20 -58.42 14.59 9.49
CA SER A 20 -57.22 15.09 10.18
C SER A 20 -57.51 15.45 11.64
N HIS A 21 -56.61 15.15 12.57
CA HIS A 21 -56.21 16.11 13.63
C HIS A 21 -54.98 15.71 14.50
N ARG A 22 -53.83 16.35 14.19
CA ARG A 22 -52.87 17.05 15.10
C ARG A 22 -52.34 16.41 16.40
N LYS A 23 -51.01 16.64 16.59
CA LYS A 23 -50.16 16.56 17.81
C LYS A 23 -49.69 15.14 18.20
N SER A 24 -48.47 14.93 18.71
CA SER A 24 -47.37 15.88 19.04
C SER A 24 -45.99 15.29 18.73
N GLU A 25 -45.10 16.08 18.14
CA GLU A 25 -43.69 15.71 17.93
C GLU A 25 -42.86 15.85 19.21
N SER A 26 -41.96 14.91 19.47
CA SER A 26 -41.03 14.95 20.61
C SER A 26 -39.68 15.48 20.16
N LEU A 27 -39.41 16.75 20.49
CA LEU A 27 -38.17 17.46 20.16
C LEU A 27 -36.95 16.79 20.80
N ARG A 28 -36.11 16.13 19.99
CA ARG A 28 -34.73 15.80 20.40
C ARG A 28 -33.88 17.06 20.34
N SER A 29 -33.28 17.42 21.47
CA SER A 29 -32.41 18.59 21.59
C SER A 29 -31.16 18.45 20.71
N TYR A 30 -30.99 19.36 19.75
CA TYR A 30 -29.76 19.52 19.01
C TYR A 30 -28.71 20.23 19.87
N LYS A 31 -27.51 19.65 19.97
CA LYS A 31 -26.38 20.29 20.66
C LYS A 31 -25.87 21.47 19.85
N TYR A 32 -25.66 22.59 20.54
CA TYR A 32 -25.17 23.84 19.98
C TYR A 32 -23.76 23.67 19.39
N ILE A 33 -23.62 23.87 18.08
CA ILE A 33 -22.32 23.94 17.39
C ILE A 33 -21.85 25.39 17.45
N LYS A 34 -20.61 25.64 17.90
CA LYS A 34 -20.00 26.97 17.78
C LYS A 34 -19.60 27.21 16.32
N PRO A 35 -19.86 28.40 15.74
CA PRO A 35 -19.17 28.80 14.52
C PRO A 35 -17.67 28.98 14.79
N GLU A 36 -16.86 28.74 13.77
CA GLU A 36 -15.43 29.06 13.78
C GLU A 36 -15.21 30.58 13.58
N PRO A 37 -14.00 31.12 13.84
CA PRO A 37 -13.70 32.52 13.57
C PRO A 37 -13.85 32.88 12.09
N VAL A 38 -14.19 34.13 11.81
CA VAL A 38 -14.04 34.70 10.47
C VAL A 38 -12.62 35.23 10.36
N ASP A 39 -11.88 34.79 9.34
CA ASP A 39 -10.58 35.38 9.01
C ASP A 39 -10.80 36.77 8.39
N ASP A 40 -10.32 37.82 9.04
CA ASP A 40 -10.41 39.20 8.55
C ASP A 40 -9.28 39.46 7.54
N TYR A 41 -9.64 39.62 6.26
CA TYR A 41 -8.69 39.90 5.18
C TYR A 41 -8.45 41.42 5.06
N GLU A 42 -7.78 42.04 6.04
CA GLU A 42 -7.38 43.44 5.88
C GLU A 42 -6.37 43.59 4.73
N ASN A 43 -6.67 44.56 3.86
CA ASN A 43 -5.92 44.86 2.65
C ASN A 43 -4.64 45.62 3.01
N ASP A 44 -3.48 45.05 2.69
CA ASP A 44 -2.22 45.79 2.68
C ASP A 44 -1.45 45.54 1.36
N SER A 45 -1.01 46.62 0.73
CA SER A 45 -0.53 46.63 -0.65
C SER A 45 0.79 47.40 -0.76
N ASP A 46 1.91 46.74 -0.48
CA ASP A 46 3.22 47.21 -0.93
C ASP A 46 4.18 46.06 -1.28
N SER A 47 5.25 46.41 -2.01
CA SER A 47 6.06 45.49 -2.82
C SER A 47 7.20 44.86 -2.02
N ALA A 48 6.95 43.69 -1.42
CA ALA A 48 7.98 42.88 -0.76
C ALA A 48 8.51 41.74 -1.67
N PRO A 49 9.83 41.47 -1.70
CA PRO A 49 10.38 40.30 -2.39
C PRO A 49 9.98 38.98 -1.68
N PRO A 50 9.93 37.85 -2.40
CA PRO A 50 9.44 36.58 -1.84
C PRO A 50 10.31 36.11 -0.66
N SER A 51 9.68 36.03 0.51
CA SER A 51 10.31 35.58 1.76
C SER A 51 10.92 34.17 1.62
N PRO A 52 12.14 33.91 2.13
CA PRO A 52 12.77 32.60 2.04
C PRO A 52 11.91 31.54 2.76
N ARG A 53 11.43 30.53 2.02
CA ARG A 53 10.51 29.49 2.53
C ARG A 53 11.06 28.86 3.81
N VAL A 54 10.44 29.19 4.95
CA VAL A 54 10.85 28.69 6.26
C VAL A 54 10.55 27.19 6.35
N ARG A 55 11.56 26.36 6.08
CA ARG A 55 11.51 24.89 6.20
C ARG A 55 11.28 24.49 7.66
N HIS A 56 10.01 24.40 8.04
CA HIS A 56 9.60 23.94 9.36
C HIS A 56 10.07 22.50 9.60
N LYS A 57 10.97 22.33 10.56
CA LYS A 57 11.60 21.04 10.87
C LYS A 57 10.58 20.12 11.53
N ARG A 58 10.08 19.13 10.79
CA ARG A 58 8.89 18.34 11.17
C ARG A 58 9.06 17.57 12.48
N GLN A 59 8.23 17.91 13.46
CA GLN A 59 8.32 17.41 14.84
C GLN A 59 8.18 15.87 14.94
N CYS A 60 7.31 15.26 14.13
CA CYS A 60 7.09 13.81 14.14
C CYS A 60 8.28 13.01 13.58
N ALA A 61 9.07 13.59 12.67
CA ALA A 61 10.26 12.92 12.12
C ALA A 61 11.32 12.73 13.22
N GLU A 62 11.46 13.71 14.12
CA GLU A 62 12.35 13.59 15.27
C GLU A 62 11.89 12.49 16.24
N LEU A 63 10.58 12.30 16.42
CA LEU A 63 10.03 11.21 17.24
C LEU A 63 10.26 9.83 16.61
N ALA A 64 10.03 9.69 15.30
CA ALA A 64 10.33 8.44 14.57
C ALA A 64 11.83 8.11 14.62
N ILE A 65 12.69 9.09 14.34
CA ILE A 65 14.15 8.93 14.42
C ILE A 65 14.61 8.62 15.86
N LYS A 66 13.98 9.21 16.90
CA LYS A 66 14.29 8.89 18.30
C LYS A 66 13.90 7.46 18.67
N LYS A 67 12.70 7.00 18.28
CA LYS A 67 12.28 5.61 18.52
C LYS A 67 13.26 4.65 17.83
N ILE A 68 13.52 4.86 16.54
CA ILE A 68 14.38 3.97 15.75
C ILE A 68 15.83 4.00 16.24
N LYS A 69 16.34 5.12 16.77
CA LYS A 69 17.66 5.17 17.44
C LYS A 69 17.73 4.38 18.75
N LEU A 70 16.61 4.16 19.44
CA LEU A 70 16.55 3.26 20.60
C LEU A 70 16.49 1.80 20.13
N ASP A 71 15.63 1.50 19.15
CA ASP A 71 15.49 0.18 18.54
C ASP A 71 16.77 -0.29 17.80
N MET A 72 17.67 0.64 17.43
CA MET A 72 18.97 0.36 16.80
C MET A 72 20.11 0.00 17.78
N GLN A 73 19.91 -0.02 19.09
CA GLN A 73 20.98 -0.45 20.01
C GLN A 73 21.13 -1.98 20.07
N PRO A 74 22.31 -2.54 19.76
CA PRO A 74 22.51 -3.99 19.80
C PRO A 74 22.59 -4.50 21.24
N GLY A 75 21.50 -5.12 21.72
CA GLY A 75 21.53 -5.90 22.98
C GLY A 75 20.26 -5.97 23.83
N GLN A 76 19.15 -5.31 23.48
CA GLN A 76 17.93 -5.31 24.32
C GLN A 76 16.61 -5.54 23.55
N SER A 77 16.46 -6.73 22.96
CA SER A 77 15.14 -7.29 22.61
C SER A 77 14.64 -8.19 23.74
N ASP A 78 13.76 -7.65 24.60
CA ASP A 78 12.99 -8.41 25.59
C ASP A 78 11.72 -8.96 24.91
N PRO A 79 11.62 -10.27 24.63
CA PRO A 79 10.55 -10.87 23.81
C PRO A 79 9.18 -10.89 24.51
N SER A 80 9.04 -10.28 25.69
CA SER A 80 7.76 -10.19 26.41
C SER A 80 6.85 -9.04 25.97
N LYS A 81 7.38 -8.03 25.25
CA LYS A 81 6.66 -6.75 25.00
C LYS A 81 5.95 -6.64 23.65
N ASP A 82 6.30 -7.45 22.65
CA ASP A 82 5.83 -7.29 21.26
C ASP A 82 4.31 -7.50 21.09
N LYS A 83 3.66 -8.13 22.07
CA LYS A 83 2.21 -8.44 22.06
C LYS A 83 1.25 -7.24 22.22
N LYS A 84 1.72 -5.98 22.13
CA LYS A 84 0.86 -4.80 22.34
C LYS A 84 0.88 -3.72 21.26
N ASN A 85 1.58 -3.93 20.15
CA ASN A 85 1.52 -3.06 18.98
C ASN A 85 0.74 -3.76 17.84
N GLY A 86 -0.31 -3.13 17.33
CA GLY A 86 -1.12 -3.66 16.22
C GLY A 86 -0.43 -3.67 14.84
N ALA A 87 0.85 -3.29 14.76
CA ALA A 87 1.65 -3.31 13.54
C ALA A 87 2.48 -4.60 13.42
N ASP A 88 3.14 -5.02 14.51
CA ASP A 88 4.12 -6.11 14.50
C ASP A 88 3.45 -7.48 14.24
N SER A 89 2.15 -7.62 14.56
CA SER A 89 1.33 -8.77 14.15
C SER A 89 1.12 -8.91 12.64
N ARG A 90 1.41 -7.88 11.83
CA ARG A 90 1.37 -7.94 10.35
C ARG A 90 2.71 -8.35 9.75
N GLU A 91 3.75 -8.52 10.58
CA GLU A 91 5.07 -8.96 10.13
C GLU A 91 5.12 -10.47 9.83
N GLY A 92 4.10 -11.22 10.24
CA GLY A 92 4.00 -12.68 10.13
C GLY A 92 4.05 -13.28 8.71
N SER A 93 4.12 -14.62 8.73
CA SER A 93 4.09 -15.48 7.55
C SER A 93 2.68 -15.62 6.96
N CYS A 94 2.55 -16.27 5.80
CA CYS A 94 1.32 -16.34 5.01
C CYS A 94 0.33 -17.38 5.54
N ASP A 95 -0.44 -16.99 6.56
CA ASP A 95 -1.59 -17.71 7.12
C ASP A 95 -2.91 -17.51 6.34
N ARG A 96 -2.97 -16.47 5.50
CA ARG A 96 -4.09 -16.10 4.62
C ARG A 96 -4.69 -17.27 3.83
N SER A 97 -5.97 -17.56 4.08
CA SER A 97 -6.72 -18.67 3.48
C SER A 97 -7.08 -18.46 2.01
N GLU A 98 -7.03 -17.22 1.52
CA GLU A 98 -7.23 -16.86 0.11
C GLU A 98 -5.98 -17.12 -0.77
N CYS A 99 -4.84 -17.47 -0.16
CA CYS A 99 -3.61 -17.78 -0.86
C CYS A 99 -3.46 -19.27 -1.15
N ALA A 100 -2.89 -19.60 -2.31
CA ALA A 100 -2.68 -20.99 -2.72
C ALA A 100 -1.75 -21.75 -1.76
N LEU A 101 -1.97 -23.06 -1.63
CA LEU A 101 -1.08 -23.94 -0.85
C LEU A 101 0.33 -23.97 -1.47
N GLN A 102 0.42 -24.07 -2.79
CA GLN A 102 1.66 -23.92 -3.55
C GLN A 102 2.01 -22.42 -3.66
N LYS A 103 3.13 -22.03 -3.06
CA LYS A 103 3.64 -20.66 -3.04
C LYS A 103 5.01 -20.60 -3.74
N THR A 104 5.31 -19.48 -4.39
CA THR A 104 6.59 -19.23 -5.06
C THR A 104 7.24 -17.98 -4.50
N CYS A 105 8.55 -18.02 -4.24
CA CYS A 105 9.32 -16.87 -3.80
C CYS A 105 9.55 -15.91 -4.97
N SER A 106 9.14 -14.65 -4.81
CA SER A 106 9.28 -13.61 -5.83
C SER A 106 10.71 -13.11 -6.04
N LEU A 107 11.65 -13.38 -5.10
CA LEU A 107 12.95 -12.69 -5.05
C LEU A 107 14.16 -13.56 -5.44
N GLY A 108 14.18 -14.84 -5.05
CA GLY A 108 15.28 -15.74 -5.45
C GLY A 108 16.68 -15.45 -4.90
N LEU A 109 16.84 -14.52 -3.94
CA LEU A 109 18.12 -13.90 -3.53
C LEU A 109 19.27 -14.88 -3.17
N LEU A 110 18.96 -16.10 -2.73
CA LEU A 110 19.94 -17.07 -2.23
C LEU A 110 19.81 -18.45 -2.89
N PRO A 111 20.90 -19.24 -2.98
CA PRO A 111 20.84 -20.65 -3.38
C PRO A 111 19.92 -21.51 -2.48
N SER A 112 19.74 -21.10 -1.22
CA SER A 112 18.84 -21.70 -0.22
C SER A 112 17.38 -21.24 -0.35
N CYS A 113 17.04 -20.43 -1.35
CA CYS A 113 15.66 -20.06 -1.66
C CYS A 113 14.79 -21.31 -1.86
N LEU A 114 13.62 -21.35 -1.20
CA LEU A 114 12.67 -22.46 -1.31
C LEU A 114 11.98 -22.56 -2.69
N LYS A 115 12.24 -21.60 -3.59
CA LYS A 115 11.69 -21.49 -4.95
C LYS A 115 10.16 -21.62 -4.94
N THR A 116 9.64 -22.78 -5.33
CA THR A 116 8.20 -23.10 -5.28
C THR A 116 8.00 -24.29 -4.34
N LEU A 117 7.15 -24.13 -3.33
CA LEU A 117 6.90 -25.13 -2.29
C LEU A 117 5.42 -25.13 -1.87
N THR A 118 4.89 -26.30 -1.54
CA THR A 118 3.56 -26.45 -0.93
C THR A 118 3.61 -26.15 0.56
N ASP A 119 3.33 -24.89 0.93
CA ASP A 119 3.30 -24.41 2.31
C ASP A 119 1.86 -24.43 2.85
N ALA A 120 1.45 -25.60 3.32
CA ALA A 120 0.13 -25.84 3.93
C ALA A 120 0.05 -25.43 5.42
N CYS A 121 1.17 -25.11 6.06
CA CYS A 121 1.20 -24.60 7.43
C CYS A 121 1.36 -23.07 7.51
N GLY A 122 1.62 -22.40 6.38
CA GLY A 122 1.71 -20.95 6.28
C GLY A 122 2.93 -20.34 6.96
N LYS A 123 4.03 -21.09 7.10
CA LYS A 123 5.22 -20.71 7.88
C LYS A 123 6.48 -20.49 7.05
N ASN A 124 6.49 -20.94 5.80
CA ASN A 124 7.69 -20.97 4.95
C ASN A 124 7.79 -19.73 4.04
N PHE A 125 6.73 -18.91 4.01
CA PHE A 125 6.62 -17.72 3.17
C PHE A 125 6.00 -16.55 3.92
N TYR A 126 6.52 -15.35 3.67
CA TYR A 126 5.93 -14.07 4.03
C TYR A 126 5.03 -13.57 2.89
N HIS A 127 3.84 -13.08 3.24
CA HIS A 127 2.84 -12.60 2.29
C HIS A 127 3.11 -11.16 1.83
N LEU A 128 2.95 -10.88 0.53
CA LEU A 128 2.99 -9.52 -0.05
C LEU A 128 1.65 -9.15 -0.69
N THR A 129 1.21 -9.95 -1.67
CA THR A 129 -0.06 -9.81 -2.41
C THR A 129 -0.58 -11.22 -2.74
N LYS A 130 -1.81 -11.36 -3.24
CA LYS A 130 -2.33 -12.66 -3.70
C LYS A 130 -1.51 -13.13 -4.90
N GLY A 131 -0.56 -14.04 -4.62
CA GLY A 131 0.34 -14.64 -5.59
C GLY A 131 1.82 -14.31 -5.35
N GLU A 132 2.13 -13.17 -4.72
CA GLU A 132 3.52 -12.73 -4.47
C GLU A 132 3.91 -12.94 -3.01
N HIS A 133 5.01 -13.66 -2.81
CA HIS A 133 5.46 -14.14 -1.52
C HIS A 133 6.99 -14.13 -1.44
N VAL A 134 7.57 -14.07 -0.23
CA VAL A 134 9.02 -14.25 -0.01
C VAL A 134 9.24 -15.46 0.87
N CYS A 135 10.02 -16.45 0.43
CA CYS A 135 10.36 -17.57 1.31
C CYS A 135 11.29 -17.13 2.45
N SER A 136 11.16 -17.72 3.64
CA SER A 136 11.87 -17.23 4.85
C SER A 136 13.39 -17.05 4.68
N PRO A 137 14.15 -17.96 4.03
CA PRO A 137 15.58 -17.74 3.78
C PRO A 137 15.92 -16.46 2.99
N CYS A 138 15.05 -16.02 2.08
CA CYS A 138 15.21 -14.76 1.34
C CYS A 138 14.64 -13.55 2.10
N TYR A 139 13.82 -13.77 3.13
CA TYR A 139 13.36 -12.70 4.02
C TYR A 139 14.45 -12.39 5.05
N ASP A 140 15.08 -13.41 5.61
CA ASP A 140 16.11 -13.27 6.66
C ASP A 140 17.39 -12.59 6.14
N GLU A 141 17.80 -12.90 4.90
CA GLU A 141 18.87 -12.23 4.12
C GLU A 141 18.72 -10.69 4.08
N ILE A 142 17.49 -10.17 4.14
CA ILE A 142 17.19 -8.74 4.04
C ILE A 142 17.43 -7.98 5.34
N TRP A 143 17.49 -8.65 6.49
CA TRP A 143 17.53 -7.95 7.78
C TRP A 143 18.51 -8.50 8.82
N MET A 144 18.98 -9.75 8.69
CA MET A 144 19.96 -10.31 9.61
C MET A 144 21.36 -9.72 9.37
N THR A 145 22.06 -9.37 10.45
CA THR A 145 23.37 -8.72 10.39
C THR A 145 24.42 -9.62 9.71
N GLY A 146 25.19 -9.03 8.78
CA GLY A 146 26.26 -9.73 8.03
C GLY A 146 25.88 -10.18 6.62
N HIS A 147 24.59 -10.07 6.26
CA HIS A 147 24.06 -10.34 4.93
C HIS A 147 24.16 -9.09 4.02
N ILE A 148 24.27 -9.27 2.70
CA ILE A 148 24.50 -8.14 1.77
C ILE A 148 23.25 -7.28 1.61
N HIS A 149 22.07 -7.90 1.54
CA HIS A 149 20.81 -7.17 1.45
C HIS A 149 20.45 -6.44 2.74
N ALA A 150 20.96 -6.91 3.90
CA ALA A 150 20.80 -6.23 5.18
C ALA A 150 21.50 -4.86 5.24
N GLN A 151 22.60 -4.65 4.51
CA GLN A 151 23.21 -3.33 4.37
C GLN A 151 22.33 -2.41 3.51
N HIS A 152 21.86 -2.88 2.35
CA HIS A 152 20.95 -2.12 1.50
C HIS A 152 19.63 -1.74 2.23
N PHE A 153 19.09 -2.64 3.05
CA PHE A 153 17.95 -2.36 3.93
C PHE A 153 18.31 -1.33 5.03
N ALA A 154 19.52 -1.34 5.57
CA ALA A 154 19.99 -0.33 6.53
C ALA A 154 20.10 1.06 5.90
N ASP A 155 20.64 1.18 4.70
CA ASP A 155 20.78 2.45 3.98
C ASP A 155 19.41 3.00 3.55
N TRP A 156 18.54 2.14 3.01
CA TRP A 156 17.15 2.47 2.70
C TRP A 156 16.38 2.94 3.94
N LYS A 157 16.54 2.27 5.11
CA LYS A 157 15.95 2.70 6.39
C LYS A 157 16.34 4.13 6.73
N VAL A 158 17.60 4.51 6.56
CA VAL A 158 18.09 5.86 6.86
C VAL A 158 17.48 6.94 5.94
N ILE A 159 17.01 6.58 4.74
CA ILE A 159 16.26 7.49 3.88
C ILE A 159 14.78 7.51 4.30
N TRP A 160 14.15 6.34 4.41
CA TRP A 160 12.75 6.16 4.79
C TRP A 160 12.38 6.93 6.07
N CYS A 161 13.18 6.81 7.12
CA CYS A 161 12.94 7.46 8.42
C CYS A 161 12.95 9.01 8.41
N LYS A 162 13.40 9.65 7.31
CA LYS A 162 13.39 11.11 7.16
C LYS A 162 12.08 11.63 6.57
N MET A 163 11.47 10.86 5.67
CA MET A 163 10.38 11.29 4.79
C MET A 163 9.12 10.42 4.89
N SER A 164 9.10 9.42 5.79
CA SER A 164 7.99 8.52 6.08
C SER A 164 7.50 8.65 7.53
N ARG A 165 6.26 8.27 7.81
CA ARG A 165 5.74 8.01 9.17
C ARG A 165 5.63 6.52 9.47
N CYS A 166 5.43 5.67 8.46
CA CYS A 166 5.40 4.22 8.62
C CYS A 166 6.73 3.68 9.16
N PHE A 167 6.66 2.77 10.15
CA PHE A 167 7.85 2.08 10.64
C PHE A 167 8.43 1.19 9.53
N PRO A 168 9.75 1.27 9.24
CA PRO A 168 10.35 0.52 8.15
C PRO A 168 10.49 -0.97 8.49
N THR A 169 9.80 -1.84 7.75
CA THR A 169 9.95 -3.30 7.86
C THR A 169 10.61 -3.88 6.60
N PRO A 170 11.23 -5.07 6.68
CA PRO A 170 11.74 -5.78 5.51
C PRO A 170 10.68 -5.93 4.39
N ARG A 171 9.40 -6.13 4.73
CA ARG A 171 8.31 -6.18 3.74
C ARG A 171 8.13 -4.88 2.95
N PHE A 172 8.21 -3.72 3.60
CA PHE A 172 8.18 -2.44 2.87
C PHE A 172 9.38 -2.33 1.92
N PHE A 173 10.58 -2.72 2.36
CA PHE A 173 11.77 -2.73 1.49
C PHE A 173 11.63 -3.71 0.33
N VAL A 174 11.08 -4.90 0.54
CA VAL A 174 10.76 -5.86 -0.54
C VAL A 174 9.86 -5.21 -1.60
N GLN A 175 8.75 -4.61 -1.18
CA GLN A 175 7.76 -4.06 -2.10
C GLN A 175 8.21 -2.74 -2.77
N ASP A 176 9.12 -1.98 -2.15
CA ASP A 176 9.63 -0.72 -2.67
C ASP A 176 10.94 -0.85 -3.48
N GLN A 177 11.72 -1.92 -3.27
CA GLN A 177 13.08 -2.03 -3.82
C GLN A 177 13.42 -3.38 -4.48
N LEU A 178 12.76 -4.49 -4.12
CA LEU A 178 13.19 -5.84 -4.57
C LEU A 178 12.19 -6.60 -5.44
N LEU A 179 10.91 -6.21 -5.49
CA LEU A 179 9.94 -6.83 -6.39
C LEU A 179 10.25 -6.47 -7.86
N PRO A 180 10.23 -7.44 -8.79
CA PRO A 180 10.27 -7.16 -10.22
C PRO A 180 9.05 -6.34 -10.65
N TYR A 181 9.27 -5.35 -11.53
CA TYR A 181 8.18 -4.57 -12.11
C TYR A 181 7.34 -5.44 -13.06
N TRP A 182 6.06 -5.07 -13.22
CA TRP A 182 5.18 -5.62 -14.24
C TRP A 182 4.94 -4.57 -15.33
N LEU A 183 5.29 -4.89 -16.59
CA LEU A 183 5.14 -4.00 -17.73
C LEU A 183 4.21 -4.59 -18.79
N GLU A 184 3.39 -3.74 -19.41
CA GLU A 184 2.51 -4.08 -20.52
C GLU A 184 3.28 -4.06 -21.84
N CYS A 185 3.24 -5.15 -22.62
CA CYS A 185 3.88 -5.17 -23.94
C CYS A 185 3.13 -4.29 -24.94
N SER A 186 3.79 -3.24 -25.43
CA SER A 186 3.27 -2.27 -26.42
C SER A 186 2.82 -2.86 -27.77
N LYS A 187 3.08 -4.15 -28.04
CA LYS A 187 2.62 -4.87 -29.25
C LYS A 187 1.42 -5.80 -29.04
N CYS A 188 1.20 -6.30 -27.83
CA CYS A 188 0.22 -7.37 -27.58
C CYS A 188 -0.61 -7.21 -26.30
N HIS A 189 -0.39 -6.13 -25.53
CA HIS A 189 -1.16 -5.74 -24.34
C HIS A 189 -1.19 -6.80 -23.20
N LYS A 190 -0.32 -7.81 -23.28
CA LYS A 190 -0.05 -8.78 -22.21
C LYS A 190 0.98 -8.19 -21.24
N PHE A 191 0.72 -8.32 -19.95
CA PHE A 191 1.68 -7.97 -18.89
C PHE A 191 2.75 -9.05 -18.74
N ARG A 192 3.99 -8.62 -18.49
CA ARG A 192 5.14 -9.48 -18.17
C ARG A 192 5.85 -8.95 -16.93
N LYS A 193 6.49 -9.84 -16.18
CA LYS A 193 7.58 -9.44 -15.27
C LYS A 193 8.72 -8.87 -16.12
N TYR A 194 9.18 -7.69 -15.77
CA TYR A 194 10.34 -7.05 -16.38
C TYR A 194 11.60 -7.59 -15.73
N ASP A 195 12.52 -8.07 -16.55
CA ASP A 195 13.80 -8.63 -16.10
C ASP A 195 14.76 -7.47 -15.81
N SER A 196 14.82 -7.07 -14.55
CA SER A 196 15.60 -5.95 -14.05
C SER A 196 16.31 -6.31 -12.76
N ASP A 197 17.55 -5.85 -12.63
CA ASP A 197 18.31 -5.95 -11.37
C ASP A 197 17.50 -5.37 -10.19
N PRO A 198 17.55 -6.00 -9.00
CA PRO A 198 16.96 -5.43 -7.80
C PRO A 198 17.47 -4.00 -7.53
N MET A 199 16.61 -3.17 -6.92
CA MET A 199 16.86 -1.75 -6.66
C MET A 199 17.02 -0.86 -7.90
N LYS A 200 16.91 -1.40 -9.13
CA LYS A 200 16.83 -0.58 -10.34
C LYS A 200 15.51 0.19 -10.35
N VAL A 201 15.59 1.50 -10.53
CA VAL A 201 14.42 2.36 -10.78
C VAL A 201 14.19 2.42 -12.29
N ILE A 202 13.00 2.05 -12.75
CA ILE A 202 12.65 2.14 -14.18
C ILE A 202 12.27 3.57 -14.58
N SER A 203 12.54 3.94 -15.83
CA SER A 203 12.12 5.21 -16.41
C SER A 203 10.80 5.09 -17.18
N THR A 204 10.14 6.21 -17.46
CA THR A 204 8.98 6.24 -18.38
C THR A 204 9.35 5.67 -19.76
N SER A 205 10.57 5.93 -20.23
CA SER A 205 11.09 5.37 -21.48
C SER A 205 11.29 3.85 -21.46
N ASP A 206 11.45 3.21 -20.30
CA ASP A 206 11.49 1.74 -20.20
C ASP A 206 10.07 1.16 -20.36
N ILE A 207 9.07 1.83 -19.77
CA ILE A 207 7.64 1.48 -19.83
C ILE A 207 7.12 1.64 -21.27
N GLU A 208 7.26 2.85 -21.85
CA GLU A 208 6.75 3.21 -23.18
C GLU A 208 7.31 2.32 -24.31
N LYS A 209 8.54 1.84 -24.17
CA LYS A 209 9.25 1.06 -25.19
C LYS A 209 9.25 -0.44 -24.89
N PHE A 210 8.55 -0.89 -23.85
CA PHE A 210 8.55 -2.30 -23.49
C PHE A 210 7.87 -3.17 -24.56
N VAL A 211 8.59 -4.18 -25.00
CA VAL A 211 8.14 -5.22 -25.92
C VAL A 211 8.63 -6.55 -25.37
N CYS A 212 7.72 -7.51 -25.16
CA CYS A 212 8.11 -8.84 -24.73
C CYS A 212 8.74 -9.65 -25.87
N SER A 213 9.69 -10.53 -25.52
CA SER A 213 10.41 -11.40 -26.46
C SER A 213 9.50 -12.26 -27.33
N ASP A 214 8.41 -12.77 -26.75
CA ASP A 214 7.40 -13.58 -27.41
C ASP A 214 6.00 -13.05 -27.06
N CYS A 215 5.25 -12.69 -28.11
CA CYS A 215 3.89 -12.15 -28.02
C CYS A 215 2.81 -13.23 -28.00
N ASP A 216 3.10 -14.45 -28.45
CA ASP A 216 2.15 -15.56 -28.53
C ASP A 216 2.03 -16.28 -27.18
N LEU A 217 3.12 -16.38 -26.40
CA LEU A 217 3.09 -16.87 -25.01
C LEU A 217 1.91 -16.27 -24.21
N PRO A 218 1.14 -17.08 -23.45
CA PRO A 218 0.01 -16.60 -22.66
C PRO A 218 0.45 -15.57 -21.61
N GLU A 219 -0.48 -14.71 -21.15
CA GLU A 219 -0.23 -13.81 -20.01
C GLU A 219 0.03 -14.64 -18.73
N ASP A 220 0.87 -14.15 -17.82
CA ASP A 220 1.05 -14.79 -16.51
C ASP A 220 -0.25 -14.64 -15.70
N ARG A 221 -0.72 -15.76 -15.12
CA ARG A 221 -1.95 -15.77 -14.30
C ARG A 221 -1.89 -14.77 -13.16
N LEU A 222 -0.71 -14.43 -12.63
CA LEU A 222 -0.56 -13.39 -11.61
C LEU A 222 -1.05 -12.02 -12.10
N ALA A 223 -0.72 -11.64 -13.33
CA ALA A 223 -1.18 -10.38 -13.92
C ALA A 223 -2.68 -10.42 -14.26
N THR A 224 -3.19 -11.57 -14.72
CA THR A 224 -4.63 -11.75 -14.95
C THR A 224 -5.43 -11.69 -13.64
N ASP A 225 -4.97 -12.35 -12.58
CA ASP A 225 -5.57 -12.33 -11.23
C ASP A 225 -5.57 -10.91 -10.63
N ALA A 226 -4.53 -10.12 -10.88
CA ALA A 226 -4.42 -8.73 -10.41
C ALA A 226 -5.49 -7.79 -11.00
N ARG A 227 -6.14 -8.17 -12.11
CA ARG A 227 -7.26 -7.41 -12.71
C ARG A 227 -8.58 -7.57 -11.91
N HIS A 228 -8.66 -8.49 -10.94
CA HIS A 228 -9.86 -8.63 -10.10
C HIS A 228 -9.96 -7.51 -9.04
N PRO A 229 -11.11 -6.81 -8.88
CA PRO A 229 -11.24 -5.69 -7.94
C PRO A 229 -10.84 -5.99 -6.49
N ASN A 230 -11.08 -7.20 -6.02
CA ASN A 230 -10.73 -7.62 -4.66
C ASN A 230 -9.25 -7.99 -4.49
N TRP A 231 -8.44 -8.06 -5.56
CA TRP A 231 -7.02 -8.39 -5.46
C TRP A 231 -6.26 -7.36 -4.61
N ILE A 232 -6.60 -6.07 -4.70
CA ILE A 232 -5.92 -5.03 -3.90
C ILE A 232 -6.11 -5.21 -2.39
N LEU A 233 -7.20 -5.88 -1.95
CA LEU A 233 -7.45 -6.20 -0.53
C LEU A 233 -6.51 -7.30 0.00
N SER A 234 -5.83 -8.01 -0.89
CA SER A 234 -4.77 -8.96 -0.52
C SER A 234 -3.46 -8.29 -0.17
N ALA A 235 -3.24 -7.03 -0.56
CA ALA A 235 -1.96 -6.34 -0.36
C ALA A 235 -1.63 -6.18 1.13
N ALA A 236 -0.41 -6.55 1.52
CA ALA A 236 0.06 -6.49 2.89
C ALA A 236 0.36 -5.05 3.35
N VAL A 237 0.92 -4.23 2.45
CA VAL A 237 1.10 -2.78 2.56
C VAL A 237 0.58 -2.10 1.29
N ALA A 238 0.27 -0.81 1.36
CA ALA A 238 -0.18 -0.03 0.20
C ALA A 238 0.97 0.19 -0.81
N PRO A 239 0.69 0.19 -2.13
CA PRO A 239 1.70 0.55 -3.13
C PRO A 239 2.11 2.01 -3.01
N LEU A 240 3.39 2.31 -3.25
CA LEU A 240 3.94 3.67 -3.25
C LEU A 240 4.55 3.97 -4.62
N LEU A 241 4.20 5.12 -5.19
CA LEU A 241 4.66 5.57 -6.50
C LEU A 241 6.12 6.04 -6.43
N HIS A 242 6.95 5.54 -7.34
CA HIS A 242 8.30 6.02 -7.56
C HIS A 242 8.27 7.29 -8.42
N ASN A 243 9.04 8.31 -8.07
CA ASN A 243 9.22 9.54 -8.85
C ASN A 243 7.93 10.24 -9.33
N SER A 244 6.84 10.16 -8.54
CA SER A 244 5.56 10.80 -8.90
C SER A 244 5.73 12.30 -9.17
N PRO A 245 5.22 12.87 -10.28
CA PRO A 245 5.32 14.30 -10.56
C PRO A 245 4.60 15.17 -9.53
N SER A 246 3.65 14.61 -8.77
CA SER A 246 3.00 15.32 -7.65
C SER A 246 3.97 15.67 -6.50
N ILE A 247 5.13 15.03 -6.41
CA ILE A 247 6.09 15.22 -5.32
C ILE A 247 6.57 16.67 -5.20
N TYR A 248 6.67 17.40 -6.33
CA TYR A 248 7.08 18.80 -6.35
C TYR A 248 6.21 19.70 -5.46
N TYR A 249 4.90 19.47 -5.46
CA TYR A 249 3.91 20.23 -4.70
C TYR A 249 3.76 19.72 -3.26
N LEU A 250 3.93 18.41 -3.05
CA LEU A 250 3.60 17.74 -1.79
C LEU A 250 4.79 17.64 -0.80
N ARG A 251 6.04 17.61 -1.30
CA ARG A 251 7.25 17.32 -0.50
C ARG A 251 7.43 18.18 0.74
N ASP A 252 7.07 19.47 0.67
CA ASP A 252 7.31 20.42 1.75
C ASP A 252 6.25 20.29 2.86
N HIS A 253 5.03 19.82 2.53
CA HIS A 253 3.88 19.78 3.44
C HIS A 253 3.53 18.39 4.00
N TYR A 254 3.65 17.32 3.20
CA TYR A 254 3.25 15.96 3.58
C TYR A 254 4.44 15.01 3.71
N TYR A 255 4.33 13.96 4.53
CA TYR A 255 5.22 12.80 4.43
C TYR A 255 4.87 12.00 3.16
N LEU A 256 5.87 11.37 2.55
CA LEU A 256 5.69 10.81 1.20
C LEU A 256 4.82 9.54 1.23
N ASP A 257 4.90 8.77 2.32
CA ASP A 257 4.02 7.63 2.57
C ASP A 257 2.54 8.02 2.75
N GLU A 258 2.25 9.20 3.32
CA GLU A 258 0.87 9.72 3.45
C GLU A 258 0.21 10.02 2.10
N VAL A 259 1.01 10.37 1.08
CA VAL A 259 0.53 10.75 -0.26
C VAL A 259 0.83 9.69 -1.32
N GLY A 260 1.15 8.47 -0.90
CA GLY A 260 1.34 7.33 -1.80
C GLY A 260 2.60 7.41 -2.68
N VAL A 261 3.67 8.04 -2.19
CA VAL A 261 4.96 8.22 -2.90
C VAL A 261 6.08 7.56 -2.11
N SER A 262 7.02 6.89 -2.79
CA SER A 262 8.16 6.24 -2.12
C SER A 262 9.08 7.27 -1.45
N PRO A 263 9.35 7.16 -0.14
CA PRO A 263 10.36 7.95 0.55
C PRO A 263 11.79 7.77 0.01
N ALA A 264 12.09 6.60 -0.56
CA ALA A 264 13.42 6.24 -1.05
C ALA A 264 13.61 6.56 -2.53
N VAL A 265 12.57 6.39 -3.35
CA VAL A 265 12.57 6.68 -4.79
C VAL A 265 11.86 8.02 -5.07
N ALA A 266 12.39 9.04 -4.41
CA ALA A 266 11.89 10.42 -4.39
C ALA A 266 12.86 11.36 -5.10
N ASN A 267 13.01 11.25 -6.44
CA ASN A 267 13.76 12.24 -7.19
C ASN A 267 13.03 13.59 -7.15
N PHE A 268 13.69 14.59 -6.58
CA PHE A 268 13.22 15.97 -6.63
C PHE A 268 13.81 16.65 -7.86
N PRO A 269 12.99 17.17 -8.80
CA PRO A 269 13.47 18.12 -9.78
C PRO A 269 14.11 19.32 -9.06
N THR A 270 15.37 19.58 -9.35
CA THR A 270 16.05 20.81 -8.95
C THR A 270 15.64 21.91 -9.93
N ASP A 271 14.55 22.58 -9.57
CA ASP A 271 14.02 23.84 -10.12
C ASP A 271 13.97 23.95 -11.66
N ILE A 272 12.75 23.81 -12.18
CA ILE A 272 12.34 24.16 -13.57
C ILE A 272 12.03 25.65 -13.61
#